data_AF-A0A8G1EDW8-F1
#
_entry.id   AF-A0A8G1EDW8-F1
#
_cell.length_a   1.000
_cell.length_b   1.000
_cell.length_c   1.000
_cell.angle_alpha   90.00
_cell.angle_beta   90.00
_cell.angle_gamma   90.00
#
_symmetry.space_group_name_H-M   'P 1'
#
loop_
_entity.id
_entity.type
_entity.pdbx_description
1 polymer ?
#
loop_
_entity_poly.entity_id
_entity_poly.type
_entity_poly.pdbx_seq_one_letter_code
_entity_poly.pdbx_strand_id
1 'polypeptide(L)'
;MSRFRLPARVAPSPAAEEPGLQNSAARLRSSREVQSRILAERRAPEAELSAESLEAQLPDQPSMPKREAGLAGKREGEGGPPSPLSLPPGAPAGVVSKPRKEKLVVLFRLPLATERRLEQIPGAGEVTSAYMLRAFAKEARAELRRLLAEEEIMPHADEARRIFAMSATDMAVGEAMTVYAQSSAIRAMHVALGDPWQIEPRATIVGAFLAAIASRLIEARRVR
;
A
#
# COMPACT_ATOMS: atom_id res chain seq x y z
N MET A 1 -43.09 22.86 49.27
CA MET A 1 -43.82 22.92 47.99
C MET A 1 -42.87 22.57 46.87
N SER A 2 -42.96 21.34 46.34
CA SER A 2 -42.02 20.80 45.35
C SER A 2 -42.37 21.28 43.93
N ARG A 3 -41.41 21.92 43.25
CA ARG A 3 -41.53 22.38 41.85
C ARG A 3 -40.83 21.36 40.93
N PHE A 4 -41.50 20.26 40.63
CA PHE A 4 -41.09 19.37 39.54
C PHE A 4 -42.24 19.25 38.54
N ARG A 5 -42.12 19.93 37.39
CA ARG A 5 -42.96 19.69 36.21
C ARG A 5 -42.29 18.61 35.38
N LEU A 6 -42.97 17.49 35.18
CA LEU A 6 -42.58 16.47 34.22
C LEU A 6 -42.86 16.98 32.79
N PRO A 7 -41.93 16.84 31.82
CA PRO A 7 -42.21 17.17 30.43
C PRO A 7 -43.15 16.15 29.78
N ALA A 8 -43.94 16.61 28.81
CA ALA A 8 -44.91 15.80 28.07
C ALA A 8 -44.20 14.66 27.30
N ARG A 9 -44.78 13.46 27.34
CA ARG A 9 -44.31 12.30 26.57
C ARG A 9 -44.45 12.61 25.07
N VAL A 10 -43.33 12.84 24.40
CA VAL A 10 -43.24 12.88 22.95
C VAL A 10 -43.41 11.44 22.46
N ALA A 11 -44.50 11.16 21.74
CA ALA A 11 -44.65 9.89 21.04
C ALA A 11 -43.53 9.74 19.99
N PRO A 12 -42.96 8.53 19.78
CA PRO A 12 -41.96 8.34 18.74
C PRO A 12 -42.58 8.66 17.38
N SER A 13 -41.95 9.58 16.64
CA SER A 13 -42.26 9.84 15.23
C SER A 13 -42.17 8.55 14.40
N PRO A 14 -43.02 8.38 13.37
CA PRO A 14 -42.94 7.23 12.49
C PRO A 14 -41.59 7.23 11.78
N ALA A 15 -40.93 6.08 11.80
CA ALA A 15 -39.60 5.86 11.25
C ALA A 15 -39.50 6.36 9.81
N ALA A 16 -38.70 7.40 9.58
CA ALA A 16 -38.14 7.65 8.27
C ALA A 16 -37.14 6.51 8.00
N GLU A 17 -37.48 5.61 7.08
CA GLU A 17 -36.60 4.54 6.63
C GLU A 17 -35.25 5.14 6.22
N GLU A 18 -34.19 4.73 6.90
CA GLU A 18 -32.85 5.19 6.58
C GLU A 18 -32.51 4.78 5.13
N PRO A 19 -31.97 5.69 4.29
CA PRO A 19 -31.68 5.42 2.87
C PRO A 19 -30.70 4.25 2.64
N GLY A 20 -29.98 3.81 3.68
CA GLY A 20 -29.13 2.62 3.65
C GLY A 20 -29.89 1.29 3.60
N LEU A 21 -31.13 1.24 4.12
CA LEU A 21 -31.96 0.03 4.13
C LEU A 21 -32.51 -0.32 2.75
N GLN A 22 -32.83 0.69 1.94
CA GLN A 22 -33.26 0.50 0.55
C GLN A 22 -32.10 -0.02 -0.31
N ASN A 23 -30.88 0.47 -0.07
CA ASN A 23 -29.68 0.04 -0.80
C ASN A 23 -29.29 -1.40 -0.45
N SER A 24 -29.42 -1.79 0.83
CA SER A 24 -29.18 -3.17 1.28
C SER A 24 -30.28 -4.13 0.78
N ALA A 25 -31.55 -3.74 0.81
CA ALA A 25 -32.63 -4.53 0.22
C ALA A 25 -32.47 -4.72 -1.30
N ALA A 26 -32.05 -3.69 -2.03
CA ALA A 26 -31.76 -3.77 -3.45
C ALA A 26 -30.58 -4.71 -3.76
N ARG A 27 -29.50 -4.63 -2.96
CA ARG A 27 -28.35 -5.54 -3.07
C ARG A 27 -28.72 -7.00 -2.81
N LEU A 28 -29.59 -7.26 -1.83
CA LEU A 28 -30.08 -8.61 -1.54
C LEU A 28 -30.95 -9.17 -2.68
N ARG A 29 -31.82 -8.35 -3.28
CA ARG A 29 -32.62 -8.74 -4.47
C ARG A 29 -31.73 -9.05 -5.67
N SER A 30 -30.77 -8.18 -5.96
CA SER A 30 -29.79 -8.39 -7.04
C SER A 30 -28.96 -9.66 -6.85
N SER A 31 -28.50 -9.93 -5.63
CA SER A 31 -27.74 -11.16 -5.32
C SER A 31 -28.59 -12.41 -5.52
N ARG A 32 -29.86 -12.39 -5.09
CA ARG A 32 -30.79 -13.52 -5.25
C ARG A 32 -31.13 -13.76 -6.73
N GLU A 33 -31.32 -12.71 -7.51
CA GLU A 33 -31.56 -12.80 -8.96
C GLU A 33 -30.35 -13.38 -9.69
N VAL A 34 -29.13 -12.91 -9.38
CA VAL A 34 -27.89 -13.46 -9.95
C VAL A 34 -27.71 -14.94 -9.59
N GLN A 35 -27.94 -15.32 -8.34
CA GLN A 35 -27.89 -16.73 -7.93
C GLN A 35 -28.95 -17.58 -8.64
N SER A 36 -30.16 -17.05 -8.82
CA SER A 36 -31.22 -17.75 -9.55
C SER A 36 -30.89 -17.94 -11.02
N ARG A 37 -30.23 -16.95 -11.66
CA ARG A 37 -29.77 -17.03 -13.04
C ARG A 37 -28.67 -18.08 -13.21
N ILE A 38 -27.68 -18.11 -12.31
CA ILE A 38 -26.62 -19.13 -12.32
C ILE A 38 -27.20 -20.54 -12.15
N LEU A 39 -28.20 -20.70 -11.28
CA LEU A 39 -28.88 -21.99 -11.11
C LEU A 39 -29.75 -22.36 -12.32
N ALA A 40 -30.36 -21.39 -13.01
CA ALA A 40 -31.13 -21.61 -14.23
C ALA A 40 -30.22 -21.99 -15.41
N GLU A 41 -29.08 -21.30 -15.58
CA GLU A 41 -28.06 -21.63 -16.58
C GLU A 41 -27.49 -23.03 -16.37
N ARG A 42 -27.34 -23.49 -15.12
CA ARG A 42 -26.92 -24.87 -14.81
C ARG A 42 -28.02 -25.92 -14.98
N ARG A 43 -29.30 -25.51 -15.02
CA ARG A 43 -30.46 -26.40 -15.26
C ARG A 43 -30.85 -26.48 -16.73
N ALA A 44 -30.34 -25.61 -17.59
CA ALA A 44 -30.45 -25.78 -19.02
C ALA A 44 -29.38 -26.81 -19.47
N PRO A 45 -29.76 -28.05 -19.85
CA PRO A 45 -28.84 -28.91 -20.54
C PRO A 45 -28.58 -28.30 -21.93
N GLU A 46 -27.33 -28.41 -22.39
CA GLU A 46 -26.94 -28.12 -23.76
C GLU A 46 -27.88 -28.83 -24.75
N ALA A 47 -28.82 -28.08 -25.31
CA ALA A 47 -29.60 -28.47 -26.46
C ALA A 47 -29.24 -27.47 -27.56
N GLU A 48 -28.17 -27.79 -28.27
CA GLU A 48 -27.95 -27.61 -29.72
C GLU A 48 -26.45 -27.58 -30.04
N LEU A 49 -25.80 -28.73 -29.84
CA LEU A 49 -24.73 -29.18 -30.73
C LEU A 49 -25.29 -30.35 -31.53
N SER A 50 -25.71 -30.10 -32.77
CA SER A 50 -25.78 -31.13 -33.80
C SER A 50 -25.22 -30.55 -35.09
N ALA A 51 -24.08 -31.12 -35.43
CA ALA A 51 -23.39 -30.96 -36.69
C ALA A 51 -24.27 -31.41 -37.86
N GLU A 52 -24.03 -30.78 -39.01
CA GLU A 52 -24.09 -31.31 -40.39
C GLU A 52 -24.79 -30.33 -41.33
N SER A 53 -24.00 -29.42 -41.92
CA SER A 53 -24.10 -29.19 -43.36
C SER A 53 -22.72 -28.81 -43.90
N LEU A 54 -22.27 -29.66 -44.80
CA LEU A 54 -20.95 -29.71 -45.44
C LEU A 54 -20.60 -28.44 -46.23
N GLU A 55 -19.31 -28.11 -46.14
CA GLU A 55 -18.41 -27.60 -47.18
C GLU A 55 -18.93 -26.66 -48.27
N ALA A 56 -18.47 -25.40 -48.22
CA ALA A 56 -17.88 -24.74 -49.38
C ALA A 56 -17.03 -23.51 -48.95
N GLN A 57 -15.73 -23.62 -49.19
CA GLN A 57 -14.84 -22.53 -49.67
C GLN A 57 -14.48 -21.38 -48.70
N LEU A 58 -13.27 -21.47 -48.14
CA LEU A 58 -12.41 -20.39 -47.61
C LEU A 58 -12.05 -19.35 -48.70
N PRO A 59 -11.50 -18.17 -48.34
CA PRO A 59 -12.05 -17.10 -47.51
C PRO A 59 -12.00 -15.75 -48.28
N ASP A 60 -12.98 -14.86 -48.09
CA ASP A 60 -12.74 -13.46 -48.47
C ASP A 60 -13.44 -12.48 -47.52
N GLN A 61 -12.75 -11.36 -47.31
CA GLN A 61 -12.90 -10.35 -46.27
C GLN A 61 -14.34 -9.93 -45.93
N PRO A 62 -14.64 -9.60 -44.65
CA PRO A 62 -15.81 -8.79 -44.35
C PRO A 62 -15.41 -7.32 -44.17
N SER A 63 -15.75 -6.56 -45.20
CA SER A 63 -16.15 -5.16 -45.15
C SER A 63 -17.09 -4.87 -43.97
N MET A 64 -16.81 -3.80 -43.24
CA MET A 64 -17.64 -3.23 -42.18
C MET A 64 -18.98 -2.71 -42.72
N PRO A 65 -20.12 -2.94 -42.04
CA PRO A 65 -21.27 -2.07 -42.16
C PRO A 65 -21.37 -1.12 -40.97
N LYS A 66 -21.24 0.16 -41.33
CA LYS A 66 -21.59 1.39 -40.62
C LYS A 66 -23.04 1.36 -40.11
N ARG A 67 -23.28 1.78 -38.85
CA ARG A 67 -24.52 2.50 -38.50
C ARG A 67 -24.26 3.55 -37.43
N GLU A 68 -24.94 4.66 -37.64
CA GLU A 68 -24.65 6.01 -37.18
C GLU A 68 -25.02 6.31 -35.73
N ALA A 69 -24.42 7.41 -35.29
CA ALA A 69 -24.59 8.08 -34.01
C ALA A 69 -26.00 8.66 -33.80
N GLY A 70 -26.38 8.78 -32.52
CA GLY A 70 -27.60 9.46 -32.10
C GLY A 70 -27.64 9.80 -30.61
N LEU A 71 -26.84 10.80 -30.23
CA LEU A 71 -27.10 11.83 -29.21
C LEU A 71 -27.23 11.48 -27.70
N ALA A 72 -26.35 12.16 -26.97
CA ALA A 72 -26.61 12.98 -25.76
C ALA A 72 -26.90 12.28 -24.42
N GLY A 73 -26.04 12.55 -23.45
CA GLY A 73 -26.40 12.42 -22.03
C GLY A 73 -25.20 12.39 -21.08
N LYS A 74 -24.83 13.56 -20.55
CA LYS A 74 -23.87 13.74 -19.45
C LYS A 74 -24.23 12.84 -18.25
N ARG A 75 -23.23 12.20 -17.61
CA ARG A 75 -23.03 12.21 -16.14
C ARG A 75 -21.78 11.42 -15.72
N GLU A 76 -21.05 12.05 -14.82
CA GLU A 76 -19.83 11.63 -14.13
C GLU A 76 -20.04 10.35 -13.29
N GLY A 77 -18.99 9.53 -13.17
CA GLY A 77 -18.92 8.47 -12.16
C GLY A 77 -17.91 7.36 -12.46
N GLU A 78 -16.75 7.45 -11.81
CA GLU A 78 -15.83 6.37 -11.42
C GLU A 78 -15.16 5.44 -12.46
N GLY A 79 -13.83 5.46 -12.43
CA GLY A 79 -13.05 4.23 -12.19
C GLY A 79 -12.72 3.37 -13.41
N GLY A 80 -11.84 3.84 -14.28
CA GLY A 80 -11.21 3.03 -15.33
C GLY A 80 -9.77 3.50 -15.62
N PRO A 81 -8.86 2.60 -16.02
CA PRO A 81 -7.40 2.84 -16.08
C PRO A 81 -7.04 3.89 -17.15
N PRO A 82 -5.93 4.64 -17.02
CA PRO A 82 -5.59 5.62 -18.04
C PRO A 82 -5.05 4.92 -19.30
N SER A 83 -5.87 4.85 -20.36
CA SER A 83 -5.37 4.72 -21.73
C SER A 83 -4.67 6.01 -22.16
N PRO A 84 -3.61 5.94 -22.98
CA PRO A 84 -2.79 7.09 -23.34
C PRO A 84 -3.51 7.91 -24.41
N LEU A 85 -4.04 9.09 -24.04
CA LEU A 85 -4.53 10.07 -25.00
C LEU A 85 -3.43 11.10 -25.31
N SER A 86 -3.15 11.16 -26.61
CA SER A 86 -2.30 12.07 -27.37
C SER A 86 -2.10 13.47 -26.76
N LEU A 87 -0.83 13.84 -26.58
CA LEU A 87 -0.40 15.18 -26.21
C LEU A 87 -0.64 16.17 -27.37
N PRO A 88 -1.16 17.39 -27.12
CA PRO A 88 -1.07 18.48 -28.09
C PRO A 88 0.40 18.98 -28.16
N PRO A 89 0.89 19.41 -29.34
CA PRO A 89 2.26 19.86 -29.47
C PRO A 89 2.39 21.27 -28.88
N GLY A 90 3.16 21.41 -27.81
CA GLY A 90 3.53 22.73 -27.28
C GLY A 90 3.46 22.93 -25.76
N ALA A 91 3.56 21.88 -24.94
CA ALA A 91 3.73 22.04 -23.50
C ALA A 91 5.23 22.19 -23.15
N PRO A 92 5.65 23.19 -22.33
CA PRO A 92 7.04 23.34 -21.94
C PRO A 92 7.50 22.12 -21.14
N ALA A 93 8.74 21.73 -21.40
CA ALA A 93 9.40 20.59 -20.77
C ALA A 93 9.26 20.60 -19.25
N GLY A 94 8.76 19.48 -18.72
CA GLY A 94 9.10 18.98 -17.38
C GLY A 94 8.68 19.87 -16.21
N VAL A 95 7.40 19.84 -15.83
CA VAL A 95 7.07 19.98 -14.41
C VAL A 95 7.65 18.75 -13.72
N VAL A 96 8.90 18.86 -13.25
CA VAL A 96 9.53 17.85 -12.39
C VAL A 96 8.73 17.83 -11.09
N SER A 97 7.67 17.02 -11.06
CA SER A 97 6.85 16.83 -9.87
C SER A 97 7.77 16.35 -8.76
N LYS A 98 7.84 17.12 -7.66
CA LYS A 98 8.67 16.77 -6.50
C LYS A 98 8.39 15.31 -6.10
N PRO A 99 9.44 14.50 -5.84
CA PRO A 99 9.25 13.10 -5.47
C PRO A 99 8.36 13.00 -4.23
N ARG A 100 7.28 12.21 -4.34
CA ARG A 100 6.32 12.03 -3.25
C ARG A 100 7.01 11.27 -2.10
N LYS A 101 6.89 11.83 -0.89
CA LYS A 101 7.38 11.20 0.34
C LYS A 101 6.23 10.47 1.02
N GLU A 102 6.50 9.27 1.50
CA GLU A 102 5.57 8.46 2.26
C GLU A 102 5.87 8.59 3.75
N LYS A 103 4.82 8.70 4.57
CA LYS A 103 4.90 8.73 6.02
C LYS A 103 4.63 7.33 6.54
N LEU A 104 5.63 6.72 7.19
CA LEU A 104 5.54 5.37 7.74
C LEU A 104 5.78 5.40 9.25
N VAL A 105 5.09 4.56 10.01
CA VAL A 105 5.44 4.28 11.41
C VAL A 105 6.22 2.97 11.42
N VAL A 106 7.45 3.03 11.92
CA VAL A 106 8.40 1.91 11.92
C VAL A 106 8.78 1.61 13.36
N LEU A 107 8.75 0.34 13.73
CA LEU A 107 9.30 -0.12 15.01
C LEU A 107 10.82 -0.27 14.83
N PHE A 108 11.60 0.51 15.57
CA PHE A 108 13.05 0.39 15.51
C PHE A 108 13.49 -0.92 16.15
N ARG A 109 14.26 -1.72 15.41
CA ARG A 109 14.83 -2.98 15.90
C ARG A 109 16.32 -2.99 15.55
N LEU A 110 17.16 -3.41 16.48
CA LEU A 110 18.59 -3.51 16.27
C LEU A 110 19.06 -4.90 16.71
N PRO A 111 19.94 -5.59 15.96
CA PRO A 111 20.52 -6.85 16.42
C PRO A 111 21.16 -6.71 17.80
N LEU A 112 20.90 -7.65 18.70
CA LEU A 112 21.49 -7.67 20.05
C LEU A 112 23.02 -7.67 20.01
N ALA A 113 23.60 -8.32 18.99
CA ALA A 113 25.05 -8.32 18.76
C ALA A 113 25.61 -6.91 18.52
N THR A 114 24.82 -6.01 17.92
CA THR A 114 25.17 -4.62 17.68
C THR A 114 24.85 -3.75 18.89
N GLU A 115 23.73 -4.01 19.57
CA GLU A 115 23.33 -3.30 20.79
C GLU A 115 24.38 -3.43 21.90
N ARG A 116 24.96 -4.63 22.09
CA ARG A 116 26.08 -4.84 23.02
C ARG A 116 27.33 -4.01 22.70
N ARG A 117 27.48 -3.54 21.45
CA ARG A 117 28.62 -2.68 21.05
C ARG A 117 28.43 -1.24 21.50
N LEU A 118 27.23 -0.85 21.93
CA LEU A 118 27.00 0.48 22.48
C LEU A 118 27.83 0.72 23.74
N GLU A 119 28.07 -0.31 24.55
CA GLU A 119 28.93 -0.23 25.74
C GLU A 119 30.40 0.07 25.42
N GLN A 120 30.81 -0.18 24.17
CA GLN A 120 32.17 0.04 23.69
C GLN A 120 32.36 1.45 23.11
N ILE A 121 31.31 2.27 23.09
CA ILE A 121 31.39 3.65 22.61
C ILE A 121 32.02 4.52 23.71
N PRO A 122 32.96 5.42 23.37
CA PRO A 122 33.48 6.39 24.33
C PRO A 122 32.36 7.21 24.98
N GLY A 123 32.34 7.25 26.33
CA GLY A 123 31.30 7.95 27.10
C GLY A 123 30.03 7.13 27.36
N ALA A 124 29.97 5.85 26.96
CA ALA A 124 28.81 5.00 27.20
C ALA A 124 28.44 4.83 28.69
N GLY A 125 29.41 4.95 29.61
CA GLY A 125 29.16 4.87 31.06
C GLY A 125 28.36 6.05 31.64
N GLU A 126 28.22 7.14 30.90
CA GLU A 126 27.50 8.35 31.35
C GLU A 126 26.00 8.31 31.01
N VAL A 127 25.59 7.37 30.14
CA VAL A 127 24.27 7.39 29.51
C VAL A 127 23.68 5.99 29.38
N THR A 128 22.37 5.85 29.62
CA THR A 128 21.70 4.56 29.48
C THR A 128 21.72 4.02 28.04
N SER A 129 21.80 2.70 27.87
CA SER A 129 21.73 2.04 26.55
C SER A 129 20.46 2.39 25.78
N ALA A 130 19.31 2.46 26.48
CA ALA A 130 18.04 2.89 25.90
C ALA A 130 18.09 4.30 25.30
N TYR A 131 18.78 5.24 25.96
CA TYR A 131 18.98 6.58 25.43
C TYR A 131 19.89 6.55 24.18
N MET A 132 20.99 5.80 24.23
CA MET A 132 21.90 5.68 23.07
C MET A 132 21.18 5.10 21.86
N LEU A 133 20.41 4.02 22.04
CA LEU A 133 19.57 3.43 20.98
C LEU A 133 18.63 4.48 20.38
N ARG A 134 17.96 5.27 21.22
CA ARG A 134 17.07 6.34 20.77
C ARG A 134 17.82 7.43 19.99
N ALA A 135 19.03 7.79 20.41
CA ALA A 135 19.87 8.76 19.73
C ALA A 135 20.29 8.24 18.34
N PHE A 136 20.82 7.02 18.26
CA PHE A 136 21.20 6.40 16.99
C PHE A 136 20.01 6.19 16.06
N ALA A 137 18.84 5.83 16.58
CA ALA A 137 17.65 5.68 15.76
C ALA A 137 17.17 7.02 15.17
N LYS A 138 17.34 8.14 15.91
CA LYS A 138 17.08 9.50 15.38
C LYS A 138 18.08 9.90 14.29
N GLU A 139 19.36 9.57 14.47
CA GLU A 139 20.40 9.85 13.48
C GLU A 139 20.20 9.01 12.22
N ALA A 140 19.95 7.70 12.37
CA ALA A 140 19.64 6.80 11.27
C ALA A 140 18.40 7.25 10.49
N ARG A 141 17.37 7.76 11.18
CA ARG A 141 16.19 8.36 10.55
C ARG A 141 16.54 9.59 9.70
N ALA A 142 17.48 10.40 10.17
CA ALA A 142 17.94 11.57 9.42
C ALA A 142 18.69 11.15 8.15
N GLU A 143 19.56 10.15 8.24
CA GLU A 143 20.27 9.57 7.09
C GLU A 143 19.32 8.90 6.09
N LEU A 144 18.38 8.09 6.57
CA LEU A 144 17.38 7.42 5.75
C LEU A 144 16.51 8.42 4.95
N ARG A 145 16.22 9.59 5.53
CA ARG A 145 15.48 10.67 4.85
C ARG A 145 16.29 11.29 3.69
N ARG A 146 17.62 11.20 3.73
CA ARG A 146 18.51 11.69 2.67
C ARG A 146 18.65 10.70 1.52
N LEU A 147 18.36 9.41 1.73
CA LEU A 147 18.42 8.41 0.66
C LEU A 147 17.32 8.70 -0.38
N LEU A 148 17.73 9.14 -1.57
CA LEU A 148 16.85 9.42 -2.71
C LEU A 148 17.04 8.41 -3.83
N ALA A 149 18.26 7.89 -3.97
CA ALA A 149 18.67 7.07 -5.11
C ALA A 149 19.03 5.63 -4.69
N GLU A 150 19.00 4.72 -5.66
CA GLU A 150 19.31 3.30 -5.44
C GLU A 150 20.76 3.11 -4.99
N GLU A 151 21.67 3.90 -5.55
CA GLU A 151 23.11 3.88 -5.26
C GLU A 151 23.41 4.19 -3.80
N GLU A 152 22.57 4.99 -3.14
CA GLU A 152 22.72 5.35 -1.74
C GLU A 152 22.18 4.26 -0.80
N ILE A 153 21.30 3.39 -1.32
CA ILE A 153 20.68 2.27 -0.58
C ILE A 153 21.59 1.05 -0.58
N MET A 154 22.27 0.78 -1.71
CA MET A 154 23.10 -0.42 -1.91
C MET A 154 24.18 -0.64 -0.83
N PRO A 155 24.88 0.38 -0.30
CA PRO A 155 25.85 0.20 0.79
C PRO A 155 25.26 -0.40 2.08
N HIS A 156 23.94 -0.34 2.24
CA HIS A 156 23.24 -0.86 3.41
C HIS A 156 22.49 -2.18 3.11
N ALA A 157 22.42 -2.60 1.85
CA ALA A 157 21.58 -3.72 1.42
C ALA A 157 21.99 -5.06 2.03
N ASP A 158 23.28 -5.37 2.09
CA ASP A 158 23.76 -6.64 2.67
C ASP A 158 23.42 -6.76 4.16
N GLU A 159 23.66 -5.69 4.91
CA GLU A 159 23.34 -5.65 6.34
C GLU A 159 21.83 -5.66 6.56
N ALA A 160 21.07 -4.90 5.76
CA ALA A 160 19.62 -4.91 5.82
C ALA A 160 19.04 -6.29 5.52
N ARG A 161 19.58 -7.03 4.54
CA ARG A 161 19.21 -8.43 4.26
C ARG A 161 19.45 -9.34 5.46
N ARG A 162 20.64 -9.25 6.07
CA ARG A 162 20.96 -10.03 7.28
C ARG A 162 20.00 -9.72 8.43
N ILE A 163 19.70 -8.45 8.68
CA ILE A 163 18.79 -8.02 9.75
C ILE A 163 17.35 -8.44 9.43
N PHE A 164 16.91 -8.32 8.18
CA PHE A 164 15.57 -8.69 7.75
C PHE A 164 15.29 -10.19 7.95
N ALA A 165 16.29 -11.04 7.72
CA ALA A 165 16.19 -12.48 7.93
C ALA A 165 16.33 -12.91 9.41
N MET A 166 16.59 -11.98 10.33
CA MET A 166 16.89 -12.29 11.72
C MET A 166 15.63 -12.56 12.54
N SER A 167 15.73 -13.49 13.51
CA SER A 167 14.67 -13.75 14.47
C SER A 167 14.40 -12.52 15.36
N ALA A 168 13.13 -12.32 15.72
CA ALA A 168 12.74 -11.29 16.66
C ALA A 168 13.37 -11.48 18.06
N THR A 169 13.74 -12.72 18.44
CA THR A 169 14.42 -13.00 19.72
C THR A 169 15.84 -12.42 19.79
N ASP A 170 16.47 -12.22 18.64
CA ASP A 170 17.86 -11.78 18.53
C ASP A 170 17.96 -10.27 18.32
N MET A 171 16.84 -9.56 18.52
CA MET A 171 16.70 -8.13 18.24
C MET A 171 16.30 -7.35 19.50
N ALA A 172 17.07 -6.30 19.81
CA ALA A 172 16.64 -5.26 20.73
C ALA A 172 15.52 -4.44 20.06
N VAL A 173 14.42 -4.25 20.78
CA VAL A 173 13.28 -3.46 20.31
C VAL A 173 13.33 -2.07 20.93
N GLY A 174 13.38 -1.05 20.08
CA GLY A 174 13.31 0.35 20.48
C GLY A 174 11.91 0.94 20.34
N GLU A 175 11.81 2.27 20.53
CA GLU A 175 10.56 3.01 20.35
C GLU A 175 10.10 3.00 18.88
N ALA A 176 8.78 2.94 18.67
CA ALA A 176 8.20 3.19 17.36
C ALA A 176 8.39 4.65 16.95
N MET A 177 8.69 4.90 15.68
CA MET A 177 8.93 6.25 15.16
C MET A 177 8.38 6.47 13.76
N THR A 178 8.06 7.73 13.47
CA THR A 178 7.59 8.12 12.14
C THR A 178 8.77 8.44 11.22
N VAL A 179 8.88 7.72 10.12
CA VAL A 179 9.89 7.90 9.08
C VAL A 179 9.26 8.49 7.82
N TYR A 180 10.01 9.33 7.11
CA TYR A 180 9.63 9.82 5.79
C TYR A 180 10.65 9.33 4.77
N ALA A 181 10.20 8.52 3.81
CA ALA A 181 11.03 7.98 2.74
C ALA A 181 10.39 8.26 1.38
N GLN A 182 11.21 8.34 0.33
CA GLN A 182 10.68 8.48 -1.03
C GLN A 182 10.10 7.15 -1.52
N SER A 183 9.01 7.19 -2.30
CA SER A 183 8.44 5.96 -2.88
C SER A 183 9.42 5.22 -3.79
N SER A 184 10.31 5.94 -4.49
CA SER A 184 11.40 5.36 -5.30
C SER A 184 12.38 4.58 -4.42
N ALA A 185 12.85 5.20 -3.33
CA ALA A 185 13.74 4.58 -2.37
C ALA A 185 13.11 3.33 -1.73
N ILE A 186 11.83 3.38 -1.34
CA ILE A 186 11.12 2.22 -0.78
C ILE A 186 11.10 1.06 -1.79
N ARG A 187 10.80 1.32 -3.06
CA ARG A 187 10.84 0.28 -4.11
C ARG A 187 12.23 -0.32 -4.29
N ALA A 188 13.27 0.51 -4.32
CA ALA A 188 14.64 0.03 -4.39
C ALA A 188 15.02 -0.82 -3.16
N MET A 189 14.57 -0.44 -1.96
CA MET A 189 14.76 -1.25 -0.74
C MET A 189 14.09 -2.62 -0.85
N HIS A 190 12.87 -2.68 -1.39
CA HIS A 190 12.18 -3.95 -1.66
C HIS A 190 12.96 -4.86 -2.62
N VAL A 191 13.42 -4.30 -3.76
CA VAL A 191 14.26 -5.03 -4.72
C VAL A 191 15.56 -5.51 -4.06
N ALA A 192 16.21 -4.66 -3.27
CA ALA A 192 17.43 -5.00 -2.55
C ALA A 192 17.22 -6.12 -1.52
N LEU A 193 16.05 -6.25 -0.91
CA LEU A 193 15.75 -7.36 0.01
C LEU A 193 15.23 -8.63 -0.69
N GLY A 194 15.17 -8.64 -2.02
CA GLY A 194 14.67 -9.79 -2.78
C GLY A 194 13.14 -9.89 -2.82
N ASP A 195 12.43 -8.78 -2.54
CA ASP A 195 10.96 -8.68 -2.63
C ASP A 195 10.54 -7.74 -3.78
N PRO A 196 10.78 -8.11 -5.06
CA PRO A 196 10.44 -7.24 -6.20
C PRO A 196 8.93 -7.00 -6.35
N TRP A 197 8.11 -7.88 -5.79
CA TRP A 197 6.66 -7.82 -5.84
C TRP A 197 6.04 -6.98 -4.72
N GLN A 198 6.85 -6.43 -3.81
CA GLN A 198 6.42 -5.60 -2.68
C GLN A 198 5.37 -6.29 -1.80
N ILE A 199 5.56 -7.59 -1.56
CA ILE A 199 4.68 -8.41 -0.71
C ILE A 199 4.83 -8.00 0.75
N GLU A 200 6.06 -7.70 1.17
CA GLU A 200 6.35 -7.37 2.55
C GLU A 200 5.82 -5.99 2.94
N PRO A 201 5.45 -5.76 4.21
CA PRO A 201 5.04 -4.43 4.64
C PRO A 201 6.17 -3.41 4.48
N ARG A 202 5.88 -2.27 3.85
CA ARG A 202 6.84 -1.17 3.65
C ARG A 202 7.57 -0.77 4.94
N ALA A 203 6.86 -0.76 6.07
CA ALA A 203 7.43 -0.43 7.37
C ALA A 203 8.50 -1.45 7.81
N THR A 204 8.33 -2.74 7.49
CA THR A 204 9.30 -3.80 7.79
C THR A 204 10.57 -3.62 6.97
N ILE A 205 10.42 -3.40 5.66
CA ILE A 205 11.52 -3.17 4.72
C ILE A 205 12.32 -1.93 5.13
N VAL A 206 11.63 -0.81 5.34
CA VAL A 206 12.26 0.43 5.79
C VAL A 206 12.89 0.28 7.17
N GLY A 207 12.30 -0.52 8.06
CA GLY A 207 12.86 -0.84 9.38
C GLY A 207 14.19 -1.59 9.30
N ALA A 208 14.33 -2.55 8.38
CA ALA A 208 15.58 -3.27 8.18
C ALA A 208 16.71 -2.32 7.70
N PHE A 209 16.41 -1.40 6.77
CA PHE A 209 17.38 -0.40 6.34
C PHE A 209 17.71 0.62 7.44
N LEU A 210 16.72 1.05 8.21
CA LEU A 210 16.94 1.93 9.36
C LEU A 210 17.89 1.29 10.38
N ALA A 211 17.70 0.00 10.66
CA ALA A 211 18.57 -0.79 11.52
C ALA A 211 19.99 -0.93 10.95
N ALA A 212 20.13 -1.22 9.66
CA ALA A 212 21.42 -1.34 8.98
C ALA A 212 22.21 -0.02 9.00
N ILE A 213 21.53 1.11 8.80
CA ILE A 213 22.14 2.45 8.91
C ILE A 213 22.60 2.68 10.36
N ALA A 214 21.74 2.39 11.35
CA ALA A 214 22.10 2.54 12.75
C ALA A 214 23.30 1.66 13.15
N SER A 215 23.35 0.40 12.70
CA SER A 215 24.49 -0.50 12.93
C SER A 215 25.79 0.12 12.41
N ARG A 216 25.77 0.70 11.20
CA ARG A 216 26.94 1.36 10.62
C ARG A 216 27.36 2.61 11.39
N LEU A 217 26.41 3.42 11.86
CA LEU A 217 26.67 4.60 12.68
C LEU A 217 27.32 4.23 14.02
N ILE A 218 26.83 3.16 14.67
CA ILE A 218 27.40 2.62 15.90
C ILE A 218 28.85 2.17 15.68
N GLU A 219 29.11 1.41 14.61
CA GLU A 219 30.46 1.00 14.26
C GLU A 219 31.39 2.20 14.00
N ALA A 220 30.92 3.19 13.25
CA ALA A 220 31.70 4.39 12.97
C ALA A 220 32.02 5.21 14.24
N ARG A 221 31.13 5.18 15.24
CA ARG A 221 31.34 5.86 16.52
C ARG A 221 32.30 5.11 17.44
N ARG A 222 32.33 3.77 17.35
CA ARG A 222 33.24 2.92 18.13
C ARG A 222 34.71 3.14 17.77
N VAL A 223 34.98 3.44 16.50
CA VAL A 223 36.36 3.59 15.97
C VAL A 223 36.92 5.00 16.21
N ARG A 224 36.11 5.96 16.67
CA ARG A 224 36.54 7.32 17.01
C ARG A 224 36.99 7.41 18.45
#